data_AF-A0AAU2PAL1-F1
#
_entry.id   AF-A0AAU2PAL1-F1
#
_cell.length_a   1.000
_cell.length_b   1.000
_cell.length_c   1.000
_cell.angle_alpha   90.00
_cell.angle_beta   90.00
_cell.angle_gamma   90.00
#
_symmetry.space_group_name_H-M   'P 1'
#
loop_
_entity.id
_entity.type
_entity.pdbx_description
1 polymer ?
#
loop_
_entity_poly.entity_id
_entity_poly.type
_entity_poly.pdbx_seq_one_letter_code
_entity_poly.pdbx_strand_id
1 'polypeptide(L)'
;MIATFVGAACPLTFAAAAVVLPVLIHRNNRRTPMPEQPQPDQVAGRYGSAGRVPAEAHADNPAALDQWILTAPEWHPIWDQYVIGLISLADLPNTPPPFRQRPGVTHELVVFALNPEHGPYEAATFNSRPLAGVVLTPVNVVEQFTCTDDQARDLVRLCATACVNGVLTPETGDAPDRYRAVWRHSIQQTLNHLLDPHHGRAN
;
A
#
# COMPACT_ATOMS: atom_id res chain seq x y z
N MET A 1 -52.21 33.58 41.09
CA MET A 1 -51.71 34.96 41.21
C MET A 1 -51.07 35.31 39.87
N ILE A 2 -51.74 36.18 39.12
CA ILE A 2 -51.44 36.57 37.73
C ILE A 2 -50.54 37.80 37.79
N ALA A 3 -49.45 37.82 37.03
CA ALA A 3 -48.69 39.05 36.78
C ALA A 3 -48.20 39.05 35.33
N THR A 4 -48.99 39.72 34.50
CA THR A 4 -48.72 40.21 33.16
C THR A 4 -47.59 41.25 33.21
N PHE A 5 -46.67 41.25 32.24
CA PHE A 5 -45.86 42.44 31.92
C PHE A 5 -45.95 42.74 30.44
N VAL A 6 -46.28 44.00 30.16
CA VAL A 6 -46.54 44.62 28.87
C VAL A 6 -45.36 45.54 28.54
N GLY A 7 -44.84 45.40 27.31
CA GLY A 7 -44.50 46.51 26.40
C GLY A 7 -43.29 47.41 26.69
N ALA A 8 -42.40 47.50 25.71
CA ALA A 8 -42.01 48.77 25.07
C ALA A 8 -41.23 48.50 23.78
N ALA A 9 -41.49 49.32 22.76
CA ALA A 9 -40.94 49.24 21.40
C ALA A 9 -40.00 50.42 21.09
N CYS A 10 -39.26 50.27 19.99
CA CYS A 10 -38.56 51.27 19.15
C CYS A 10 -37.14 51.75 19.57
N PRO A 11 -36.29 52.25 18.62
CA PRO A 11 -36.41 52.25 17.16
C PRO A 11 -35.16 51.76 16.36
N LEU A 12 -35.44 51.49 15.09
CA LEU A 12 -34.61 51.53 13.87
C LEU A 12 -33.18 52.06 13.97
N THR A 13 -32.22 51.31 13.45
CA THR A 13 -30.93 51.85 12.96
C THR A 13 -30.64 51.32 11.55
N PHE A 14 -30.12 52.24 10.74
CA PHE A 14 -29.90 52.17 9.30
C PHE A 14 -28.82 51.17 8.85
N ALA A 15 -29.09 50.61 7.68
CA ALA A 15 -28.25 50.02 6.64
C ALA A 15 -26.71 50.15 6.71
N ALA A 16 -26.04 49.02 6.47
CA ALA A 16 -24.93 48.92 5.53
C ALA A 16 -24.89 47.49 4.95
N ALA A 17 -25.48 47.30 3.76
CA ALA A 17 -25.33 46.07 3.00
C ALA A 17 -23.94 46.07 2.34
N ALA A 18 -22.98 45.36 2.92
CA ALA A 18 -21.75 45.02 2.24
C ALA A 18 -22.05 43.91 1.23
N VAL A 19 -22.08 44.27 -0.06
CA VAL A 19 -22.05 43.31 -1.16
C VAL A 19 -20.67 42.67 -1.17
N VAL A 20 -20.55 41.52 -0.50
CA VAL A 20 -19.38 40.64 -0.65
C VAL A 20 -19.58 39.86 -1.94
N LEU A 21 -18.94 40.32 -3.01
CA LEU A 21 -18.77 39.52 -4.23
C LEU A 21 -17.99 38.25 -3.86
N PRO A 22 -18.52 37.03 -4.11
CA PRO A 22 -17.70 35.84 -4.00
C PRO A 22 -16.64 35.90 -5.11
N VAL A 23 -15.38 36.09 -4.71
CA VAL A 23 -14.25 35.84 -5.60
C VAL A 23 -14.20 34.33 -5.82
N LEU A 24 -14.80 33.86 -6.92
CA LEU A 24 -14.67 32.49 -7.40
C LEU A 24 -13.24 32.31 -7.92
N ILE A 25 -12.30 32.02 -7.02
CA ILE A 25 -10.95 31.62 -7.40
C ILE A 25 -11.05 30.20 -7.96
N HIS A 26 -11.27 30.09 -9.26
CA HIS A 26 -11.12 28.83 -9.98
C HIS A 26 -9.61 28.50 -10.03
N ARG A 27 -9.09 27.90 -8.95
CA ARG A 27 -7.74 27.30 -8.93
C ARG A 27 -7.76 26.10 -9.86
N ASN A 28 -7.39 26.35 -11.12
CA ASN A 28 -7.13 25.31 -12.10
C ASN A 28 -5.83 24.60 -11.70
N ASN A 29 -5.93 23.68 -10.73
CA ASN A 29 -4.85 22.83 -10.23
C ASN A 29 -4.57 21.69 -11.21
N ARG A 30 -4.43 22.01 -12.51
CA ARG A 30 -3.82 21.07 -13.47
C ARG A 30 -2.33 21.09 -13.20
N ARG A 31 -1.91 20.38 -12.15
CA ARG A 31 -0.53 19.89 -12.11
C ARG A 31 -0.38 19.03 -13.35
N THR A 32 0.46 19.47 -14.28
CA THR A 32 1.00 18.59 -15.30
C THR A 32 1.54 17.37 -14.54
N PRO A 33 1.05 16.14 -14.79
CA PRO A 33 1.64 14.97 -14.17
C PRO A 33 3.14 15.03 -14.49
N MET A 34 3.96 15.06 -13.44
CA MET A 34 5.39 14.88 -13.64
C MET A 34 5.57 13.57 -14.39
N PRO A 35 6.42 13.52 -15.43
CA PRO A 35 6.75 12.26 -16.06
C PRO A 35 7.17 11.28 -14.96
N GLU A 36 6.44 10.17 -14.87
CA GLU A 36 6.71 9.09 -13.94
C GLU A 36 8.18 8.70 -14.13
N GLN A 37 9.03 9.07 -13.15
CA GLN A 37 10.42 8.64 -13.19
C GLN A 37 10.38 7.12 -13.07
N PRO A 38 11.04 6.37 -13.97
CA PRO A 38 11.05 4.92 -13.91
C PRO A 38 11.56 4.53 -12.52
N GLN A 39 10.66 3.95 -11.73
CA GLN A 39 10.99 3.47 -10.40
C GLN A 39 12.04 2.38 -10.57
N PRO A 40 13.10 2.33 -9.75
CA PRO A 40 14.14 1.32 -9.95
C PRO A 40 13.53 -0.07 -9.75
N ASP A 41 13.56 -0.88 -10.80
CA ASP A 41 13.07 -2.27 -10.81
C ASP A 41 13.99 -3.22 -10.04
N GLN A 42 15.05 -2.70 -9.40
CA GLN A 42 15.95 -3.45 -8.53
C GLN A 42 16.32 -2.62 -7.31
N VAL A 43 16.35 -3.28 -6.16
CA VAL A 43 16.88 -2.73 -4.91
C VAL A 43 17.87 -3.72 -4.31
N ALA A 44 18.92 -3.23 -3.68
CA ALA A 44 19.89 -4.04 -2.96
C ALA A 44 20.19 -3.40 -1.61
N GLY A 45 20.48 -4.23 -0.62
CA GLY A 45 20.83 -3.80 0.72
C GLY A 45 21.74 -4.81 1.39
N ARG A 46 22.04 -4.56 2.67
CA ARG A 46 22.97 -5.41 3.44
C ARG A 46 22.54 -6.88 3.52
N TYR A 47 21.24 -7.15 3.50
CA TYR A 47 20.66 -8.47 3.75
C TYR A 47 20.16 -9.15 2.47
N GLY A 48 20.45 -8.59 1.29
CA GLY A 48 20.09 -9.21 0.02
C GLY A 48 19.78 -8.23 -1.10
N SER A 49 19.03 -8.73 -2.08
CA SER A 49 18.53 -7.97 -3.21
C SER A 49 17.05 -8.27 -3.44
N ALA A 50 16.38 -7.39 -4.16
CA ALA A 50 15.05 -7.63 -4.68
C ALA A 50 14.91 -7.07 -6.10
N GLY A 51 14.27 -7.83 -6.97
CA GLY A 51 13.90 -7.43 -8.32
C GLY A 51 12.39 -7.36 -8.47
N ARG A 52 11.90 -6.30 -9.11
CA ARG A 52 10.50 -6.17 -9.49
C ARG A 52 10.20 -7.11 -10.65
N VAL A 53 9.09 -7.84 -10.55
CA VAL A 53 8.58 -8.66 -11.64
C VAL A 53 7.96 -7.72 -12.70
N PRO A 54 8.27 -7.91 -13.99
CA PRO A 54 7.70 -7.05 -15.04
C PRO A 54 6.17 -7.08 -15.06
N ALA A 55 5.55 -5.91 -15.28
CA ALA A 55 4.10 -5.76 -15.21
C ALA A 55 3.34 -6.70 -16.18
N GLU A 56 3.94 -7.00 -17.33
CA GLU A 56 3.41 -7.94 -18.33
C GLU A 56 3.25 -9.36 -17.78
N ALA A 57 4.04 -9.77 -16.78
CA ALA A 57 3.90 -11.08 -16.13
C ALA A 57 2.61 -11.21 -15.29
N HIS A 58 1.89 -10.10 -15.12
CA HIS A 58 0.60 -10.02 -14.42
C HIS A 58 -0.58 -9.75 -15.36
N ALA A 59 -0.36 -9.63 -16.68
CA ALA A 59 -1.40 -9.22 -17.63
C ALA A 59 -2.66 -10.10 -17.58
N ASP A 60 -2.50 -11.41 -17.35
CA ASP A 60 -3.60 -12.37 -17.25
C ASP A 60 -4.25 -12.43 -15.85
N ASN A 61 -3.75 -11.64 -14.90
CA ASN A 61 -4.21 -11.58 -13.53
C ASN A 61 -4.53 -10.12 -13.12
N PRO A 62 -5.71 -9.60 -13.44
CA PRO A 62 -6.06 -8.21 -13.14
C PRO A 62 -6.11 -7.90 -11.63
N ALA A 63 -6.08 -8.91 -10.75
CA ALA A 63 -5.95 -8.70 -9.32
C ALA A 63 -4.49 -8.38 -8.91
N ALA A 64 -3.48 -8.91 -9.62
CA ALA A 64 -2.08 -8.70 -9.27
C ALA A 64 -1.62 -7.33 -9.76
N LEU A 65 -1.29 -6.44 -8.83
CA LEU A 65 -0.92 -5.05 -9.14
C LEU A 65 0.59 -4.85 -9.24
N ASP A 66 1.36 -5.63 -8.48
CA ASP A 66 2.83 -5.58 -8.45
C ASP A 66 3.38 -6.83 -7.74
N GLN A 67 4.64 -7.16 -8.01
CA GLN A 67 5.31 -8.28 -7.38
C GLN A 67 6.83 -8.09 -7.34
N TRP A 68 7.46 -8.56 -6.27
CA TRP A 68 8.91 -8.50 -6.07
C TRP A 68 9.45 -9.86 -5.67
N ILE A 69 10.54 -10.28 -6.31
CA ILE A 69 11.34 -11.44 -5.89
C ILE A 69 12.49 -10.93 -5.04
N LEU A 70 12.62 -11.48 -3.83
CA LEU A 70 13.71 -11.17 -2.91
C LEU A 70 14.66 -12.35 -2.85
N THR A 71 15.95 -12.07 -2.83
CA THR A 71 17.01 -13.02 -2.52
C THR A 71 17.71 -12.54 -1.26
N ALA A 72 17.56 -13.28 -0.16
CA ALA A 72 17.90 -12.83 1.18
C ALA A 72 18.38 -14.03 2.04
N PRO A 73 19.63 -14.48 1.86
CA PRO A 73 20.16 -15.74 2.41
C PRO A 73 20.39 -15.74 3.93
N GLU A 74 20.39 -14.57 4.56
CA GLU A 74 20.61 -14.43 6.00
C GLU A 74 19.37 -14.79 6.84
N TRP A 75 18.19 -14.95 6.22
CA TRP A 75 16.94 -15.12 6.96
C TRP A 75 16.56 -16.57 7.24
N HIS A 76 16.96 -17.52 6.40
CA HIS A 76 16.67 -18.94 6.61
C HIS A 76 17.73 -19.83 5.95
N PRO A 77 18.16 -20.93 6.60
CA PRO A 77 19.28 -21.76 6.09
C PRO A 77 18.93 -22.67 4.91
N ILE A 78 17.65 -22.95 4.65
CA ILE A 78 17.19 -23.90 3.61
C ILE A 78 16.63 -23.17 2.38
N TRP A 79 16.00 -22.02 2.56
CA TRP A 79 15.44 -21.22 1.48
C TRP A 79 15.83 -19.77 1.70
N ASP A 80 16.22 -19.08 0.63
CA ASP A 80 16.68 -17.71 0.68
C ASP A 80 15.84 -16.77 -0.19
N GLN A 81 14.91 -17.32 -0.99
CA GLN A 81 14.07 -16.53 -1.87
C GLN A 81 12.64 -16.40 -1.38
N TYR A 82 12.09 -15.21 -1.55
CA TYR A 82 10.73 -14.85 -1.16
C TYR A 82 10.06 -14.10 -2.30
N VAL A 83 8.74 -14.11 -2.29
CA VAL A 83 7.93 -13.24 -3.14
C VAL A 83 7.09 -12.32 -2.26
N ILE A 84 7.13 -11.01 -2.54
CA ILE A 84 6.14 -10.06 -2.06
C ILE A 84 5.16 -9.79 -3.20
N GLY A 85 3.88 -10.08 -2.99
CA GLY A 85 2.81 -9.80 -3.94
C GLY A 85 1.90 -8.70 -3.43
N LEU A 86 1.49 -7.80 -4.33
CA LEU A 86 0.45 -6.80 -4.09
C LEU A 86 -0.79 -7.13 -4.92
N ILE A 87 -1.93 -7.26 -4.27
CA ILE A 87 -3.18 -7.72 -4.86
C ILE A 87 -4.28 -6.68 -4.59
N SER A 88 -5.06 -6.36 -5.63
CA SER A 88 -6.33 -5.63 -5.50
C SER A 88 -7.40 -6.53 -4.92
N LEU A 89 -8.14 -6.02 -3.93
CA LEU A 89 -9.34 -6.65 -3.38
C LEU A 89 -10.61 -6.07 -4.03
N ALA A 90 -10.54 -5.58 -5.27
CA ALA A 90 -11.71 -5.26 -6.07
C ALA A 90 -12.46 -6.53 -6.48
N ASP A 91 -13.78 -6.44 -6.65
CA ASP A 91 -14.55 -7.54 -7.21
C ASP A 91 -14.26 -7.63 -8.72
N LEU A 92 -13.85 -8.81 -9.20
CA LEU A 92 -13.55 -9.02 -10.61
C LEU A 92 -14.61 -9.90 -11.29
N PRO A 93 -14.99 -9.62 -12.55
CA PRO A 93 -15.96 -10.43 -13.28
C PRO A 93 -15.56 -11.91 -13.31
N ASN A 94 -16.54 -12.80 -13.07
CA ASN A 94 -16.35 -14.26 -13.10
C ASN A 94 -15.33 -14.82 -12.08
N THR A 95 -15.02 -14.05 -11.02
CA THR A 95 -14.19 -14.53 -9.90
C THR A 95 -14.99 -14.50 -8.60
N PRO A 96 -14.72 -15.41 -7.65
CA PRO A 96 -15.26 -15.29 -6.31
C PRO A 96 -14.84 -13.94 -5.68
N PRO A 97 -15.71 -13.31 -4.86
CA PRO A 97 -15.33 -12.10 -4.13
C PRO A 97 -14.07 -12.34 -3.29
N PRO A 98 -13.14 -11.36 -3.22
CA PRO A 98 -11.95 -11.51 -2.42
C PRO A 98 -12.31 -11.57 -0.93
N PHE A 99 -11.58 -12.39 -0.18
CA PHE A 99 -11.75 -12.51 1.26
C PHE A 99 -11.26 -11.23 1.94
N ARG A 100 -12.14 -10.52 2.65
CA ARG A 100 -11.81 -9.28 3.37
C ARG A 100 -11.91 -9.54 4.88
N GLN A 101 -10.81 -9.37 5.60
CA GLN A 101 -10.76 -9.53 7.05
C GLN A 101 -11.46 -8.37 7.78
N ARG A 102 -11.59 -7.22 7.11
CA ARG A 102 -12.19 -6.00 7.66
C ARG A 102 -13.00 -5.28 6.58
N PRO A 103 -14.08 -4.55 6.94
CA PRO A 103 -14.79 -3.71 5.97
C PRO A 103 -13.90 -2.62 5.38
N GLY A 104 -14.03 -2.36 4.07
CA GLY A 104 -13.42 -1.20 3.39
C GLY A 104 -11.95 -1.35 2.97
N VAL A 105 -11.32 -2.50 3.21
CA VAL A 105 -9.97 -2.80 2.69
C VAL A 105 -10.01 -2.99 1.17
N THR A 106 -9.03 -2.43 0.48
CA THR A 106 -8.97 -2.41 -0.99
C THR A 106 -7.76 -3.15 -1.55
N HIS A 107 -6.74 -3.38 -0.73
CA HIS A 107 -5.49 -4.01 -1.14
C HIS A 107 -5.07 -5.08 -0.14
N GLU A 108 -4.34 -6.07 -0.62
CA GLU A 108 -3.67 -7.08 0.19
C GLU A 108 -2.20 -7.20 -0.24
N LEU A 109 -1.29 -7.15 0.73
CA LEU A 109 0.10 -7.51 0.56
C LEU A 109 0.32 -8.90 1.16
N VAL A 110 0.94 -9.76 0.37
CA VAL A 110 1.29 -11.13 0.77
C VAL A 110 2.79 -11.34 0.66
N VAL A 111 3.36 -12.12 1.58
CA VAL A 111 4.75 -12.58 1.51
C VAL A 111 4.77 -14.09 1.63
N PHE A 112 5.42 -14.76 0.68
CA PHE A 112 5.65 -16.19 0.71
C PHE A 112 7.15 -16.48 0.60
N ALA A 113 7.62 -17.47 1.35
CA ALA A 113 8.85 -18.18 1.01
C ALA A 113 8.65 -18.97 -0.28
N LEU A 114 9.67 -18.98 -1.14
CA LEU A 114 9.68 -19.73 -2.39
C LEU A 114 10.34 -21.10 -2.18
N ASN A 115 9.85 -22.11 -2.90
CA ASN A 115 10.35 -23.47 -2.81
C ASN A 115 11.74 -23.57 -3.46
N PRO A 116 12.82 -23.86 -2.71
CA PRO A 116 14.16 -23.90 -3.27
C PRO A 116 14.36 -25.01 -4.33
N GLU A 117 13.50 -26.04 -4.36
CA GLU A 117 13.59 -27.13 -5.35
C GLU A 117 13.27 -26.72 -6.79
N HIS A 118 12.65 -25.55 -6.99
CA HIS A 118 12.34 -25.02 -8.33
C HIS A 118 13.05 -23.71 -8.64
N GLY A 119 13.94 -23.25 -7.75
CA GLY A 119 14.75 -22.06 -7.91
C GLY A 119 16.11 -22.33 -8.59
N PRO A 120 16.95 -21.29 -8.75
CA PRO A 120 16.69 -19.91 -8.33
C PRO A 120 15.64 -19.21 -9.19
N TYR A 121 14.86 -18.34 -8.57
CA TYR A 121 13.83 -17.52 -9.20
C TYR A 121 14.41 -16.16 -9.57
N GLU A 122 14.18 -15.73 -10.81
CA GLU A 122 14.62 -14.43 -11.31
C GLU A 122 13.40 -13.56 -11.60
N ALA A 123 13.41 -12.31 -11.13
CA ALA A 123 12.25 -11.42 -11.27
C ALA A 123 11.82 -11.22 -12.74
N ALA A 124 12.80 -11.14 -13.66
CA ALA A 124 12.56 -10.94 -15.09
C ALA A 124 11.86 -12.11 -15.78
N THR A 125 11.96 -13.32 -15.23
CA THR A 125 11.35 -14.54 -15.80
C THR A 125 10.28 -15.14 -14.90
N PHE A 126 10.06 -14.57 -13.71
CA PHE A 126 9.07 -15.06 -12.77
C PHE A 126 7.68 -14.84 -13.34
N ASN A 127 7.00 -15.94 -13.67
CA ASN A 127 5.61 -15.90 -14.05
C ASN A 127 4.72 -16.03 -12.81
N SER A 128 3.67 -15.23 -12.73
CA SER A 128 2.81 -15.22 -11.54
C SER A 128 1.89 -16.46 -11.42
N ARG A 129 2.03 -17.48 -12.29
CA ARG A 129 1.10 -18.62 -12.36
C ARG A 129 1.68 -19.96 -12.84
N PRO A 130 1.19 -21.08 -12.26
CA PRO A 130 0.50 -21.18 -10.97
C PRO A 130 1.50 -21.09 -9.81
N LEU A 131 1.15 -20.34 -8.73
CA LEU A 131 1.99 -20.28 -7.52
C LEU A 131 2.03 -21.62 -6.75
N ALA A 132 1.07 -22.52 -7.00
CA ALA A 132 1.03 -23.83 -6.39
C ALA A 132 2.30 -24.64 -6.72
N GLY A 133 3.00 -25.11 -5.68
CA GLY A 133 4.29 -25.80 -5.81
C GLY A 133 5.50 -24.87 -5.83
N VAL A 134 5.32 -23.60 -6.23
CA VAL A 134 6.36 -22.56 -6.24
C VAL A 134 6.50 -21.88 -4.88
N VAL A 135 5.41 -21.71 -4.14
CA VAL A 135 5.43 -21.13 -2.80
C VAL A 135 5.36 -22.20 -1.71
N LEU A 136 6.06 -21.96 -0.60
CA LEU A 136 5.95 -22.76 0.61
C LEU A 136 4.74 -22.33 1.44
N THR A 137 4.21 -23.25 2.24
CA THR A 137 3.14 -22.97 3.21
C THR A 137 3.61 -23.29 4.62
N PRO A 138 3.17 -22.53 5.65
CA PRO A 138 2.18 -21.46 5.61
C PRO A 138 2.70 -20.15 4.99
N VAL A 139 1.79 -19.23 4.64
CA VAL A 139 2.13 -17.86 4.22
C VAL A 139 2.86 -17.12 5.33
N ASN A 140 3.92 -16.38 4.99
CA ASN A 140 4.73 -15.66 5.95
C ASN A 140 3.97 -14.45 6.50
N VAL A 141 3.47 -13.59 5.61
CA VAL A 141 2.76 -12.35 5.96
C VAL A 141 1.56 -12.15 5.05
N VAL A 142 0.44 -11.70 5.62
CA VAL A 142 -0.75 -11.25 4.89
C VAL A 142 -1.29 -10.02 5.60
N GLU A 143 -1.30 -8.88 4.94
CA GLU A 143 -1.82 -7.63 5.51
C GLU A 143 -2.73 -6.91 4.50
N GLN A 144 -3.93 -6.57 4.95
CA GLN A 144 -4.94 -5.86 4.15
C GLN A 144 -5.04 -4.40 4.57
N PHE A 145 -5.09 -3.48 3.61
CA PHE A 145 -5.11 -2.04 3.87
C PHE A 145 -5.91 -1.28 2.81
N THR A 146 -6.05 0.05 3.01
CA THR A 146 -6.79 0.94 2.12
C THR A 146 -5.91 2.12 1.73
N CYS A 147 -5.69 2.26 0.42
CA CYS A 147 -4.99 3.38 -0.21
C CYS A 147 -5.34 3.38 -1.72
N THR A 148 -4.72 4.27 -2.50
CA THR A 148 -4.74 4.18 -3.96
C THR A 148 -3.74 3.13 -4.47
N ASP A 149 -3.92 2.64 -5.69
CA ASP A 149 -2.99 1.69 -6.31
C ASP A 149 -1.56 2.23 -6.38
N ASP A 150 -1.38 3.52 -6.70
CA ASP A 150 -0.07 4.15 -6.77
C ASP A 150 0.63 4.17 -5.41
N GLN A 151 -0.12 4.48 -4.34
CA GLN A 151 0.39 4.40 -2.98
C GLN A 151 0.73 2.96 -2.58
N ALA A 152 -0.06 1.99 -3.05
CA ALA A 152 0.17 0.58 -2.78
C ALA A 152 1.46 0.07 -3.46
N ARG A 153 1.71 0.49 -4.71
CA ARG A 153 2.96 0.20 -5.44
C ARG A 153 4.17 0.85 -4.79
N ASP A 154 4.04 2.10 -4.35
CA ASP A 154 5.09 2.77 -3.56
C ASP A 154 5.37 2.00 -2.26
N LEU A 155 4.31 1.57 -1.55
CA LEU A 155 4.41 0.81 -0.31
C LEU A 155 5.11 -0.55 -0.51
N VAL A 156 4.75 -1.32 -1.55
CA VAL A 156 5.35 -2.65 -1.76
C VAL A 156 6.84 -2.56 -2.09
N ARG A 157 7.26 -1.55 -2.87
CA ARG A 157 8.67 -1.26 -3.11
C ARG A 157 9.40 -0.89 -1.82
N LEU A 158 8.79 -0.06 -0.96
CA LEU A 158 9.34 0.30 0.34
C LEU A 158 9.48 -0.93 1.24
N CYS A 159 8.53 -1.86 1.21
CA CYS A 159 8.61 -3.13 1.93
C CYS A 159 9.75 -4.01 1.43
N ALA A 160 9.90 -4.18 0.10
CA ALA A 160 11.02 -4.92 -0.47
C ALA A 160 12.37 -4.28 -0.08
N THR A 161 12.45 -2.94 -0.16
CA THR A 161 13.62 -2.17 0.28
C THR A 161 13.91 -2.37 1.77
N ALA A 162 12.88 -2.39 2.62
CA ALA A 162 13.03 -2.60 4.05
C ALA A 162 13.52 -4.02 4.36
N CYS A 163 13.08 -5.04 3.62
CA CYS A 163 13.57 -6.40 3.75
C CYS A 163 15.07 -6.51 3.43
N VAL A 164 15.50 -6.01 2.27
CA VAL A 164 16.92 -6.10 1.86
C VAL A 164 17.85 -5.26 2.76
N ASN A 165 17.30 -4.31 3.50
CA ASN A 165 18.04 -3.52 4.50
C ASN A 165 17.92 -4.05 5.94
N GLY A 166 17.20 -5.15 6.18
CA GLY A 166 17.07 -5.75 7.50
C GLY A 166 16.11 -5.05 8.45
N VAL A 167 15.25 -4.18 7.93
CA VAL A 167 14.21 -3.47 8.72
C VAL A 167 12.95 -4.32 8.87
N LEU A 168 12.59 -5.07 7.82
CA LEU A 168 11.53 -6.07 7.85
C LEU A 168 12.12 -7.47 7.63
N THR A 169 11.55 -8.46 8.32
CA THR A 169 11.94 -9.87 8.17
C THR A 169 10.90 -10.58 7.30
N PRO A 170 11.27 -11.12 6.11
CA PRO A 170 10.33 -11.87 5.28
C PRO A 170 10.06 -13.29 5.83
N GLU A 171 10.98 -13.84 6.61
CA GLU A 171 10.80 -15.10 7.36
C GLU A 171 10.01 -14.88 8.67
N THR A 172 9.15 -15.81 9.04
CA THR A 172 8.32 -15.67 10.26
C THR A 172 8.26 -16.93 11.11
N GLY A 173 8.87 -18.04 10.71
CA GLY A 173 8.70 -19.35 11.33
C GLY A 173 9.13 -19.44 12.79
N ASP A 174 10.13 -18.66 13.23
CA ASP A 174 10.65 -18.65 14.60
C ASP A 174 9.78 -17.82 15.57
N ALA A 175 9.14 -16.75 15.11
CA ALA A 175 8.27 -15.92 15.95
C ALA A 175 7.15 -15.23 15.13
N PRO A 176 6.16 -15.99 14.61
CA PRO A 176 5.24 -15.49 13.59
C PRO A 176 4.41 -14.29 14.04
N ASP A 177 3.89 -14.32 15.28
CA ASP A 177 3.10 -13.21 15.82
C ASP A 177 3.90 -11.92 15.96
N ARG A 178 5.17 -12.03 16.35
CA ARG A 178 6.07 -10.88 16.52
C ARG A 178 6.35 -10.23 15.16
N TYR A 179 6.81 -10.99 14.18
CA TYR A 179 7.20 -10.42 12.90
C TYR A 179 5.98 -9.89 12.14
N ARG A 180 4.84 -10.59 12.16
CA ARG A 180 3.59 -10.10 11.56
C ARG A 180 3.10 -8.81 12.22
N ALA A 181 3.25 -8.66 13.54
CA ALA A 181 2.93 -7.41 14.23
C ALA A 181 3.83 -6.25 13.78
N VAL A 182 5.13 -6.51 13.57
CA VAL A 182 6.08 -5.50 13.03
C VAL A 182 5.67 -5.10 11.61
N TRP A 183 5.37 -6.06 10.74
CA TRP A 183 4.89 -5.80 9.37
C TRP A 183 3.65 -4.90 9.37
N ARG A 184 2.62 -5.26 10.14
CA ARG A 184 1.40 -4.47 10.27
C ARG A 184 1.68 -3.05 10.74
N HIS A 185 2.52 -2.89 11.76
CA HIS A 185 2.87 -1.59 12.30
C HIS A 185 3.60 -0.72 11.26
N SER A 186 4.61 -1.27 10.59
CA SER A 186 5.39 -0.57 9.57
C SER A 186 4.55 -0.17 8.36
N ILE A 187 3.64 -1.04 7.90
CA ILE A 187 2.69 -0.71 6.82
C ILE A 187 1.80 0.45 7.26
N GLN A 188 1.20 0.39 8.44
CA GLN A 188 0.31 1.44 8.93
C GLN A 188 1.04 2.79 9.07
N GLN A 189 2.26 2.80 9.63
CA GLN A 189 3.05 4.02 9.75
C GLN A 189 3.40 4.60 8.38
N THR A 190 3.83 3.75 7.44
CA THR A 190 4.17 4.19 6.08
C THR A 190 2.97 4.78 5.38
N LEU A 191 1.80 4.14 5.47
CA LEU A 191 0.56 4.67 4.90
C LEU A 191 0.14 5.99 5.54
N ASN A 192 0.25 6.14 6.86
CA ASN A 192 -0.02 7.41 7.53
C ASN A 192 0.88 8.54 6.99
N HIS A 193 2.14 8.24 6.69
CA HIS A 193 3.07 9.20 6.07
C HIS A 193 2.74 9.49 4.60
N LEU A 194 2.35 8.48 3.82
CA LEU A 194 1.98 8.65 2.41
C LEU A 194 0.66 9.41 2.23
N LEU A 195 -0.22 9.38 3.24
CA LEU A 195 -1.51 10.09 3.24
C LEU A 195 -1.41 11.52 3.76
N ASP A 196 -0.35 11.88 4.49
CA ASP A 196 -0.17 13.23 5.01
C ASP A 196 0.34 14.19 3.90
N PRO A 197 -0.48 15.17 3.46
CA PRO A 197 -0.08 16.13 2.42
C PRO A 197 1.06 17.06 2.87
N HIS A 198 1.35 17.17 4.17
CA HIS A 198 2.42 18.01 4.71
C HIS A 198 3.78 17.31 4.78
N HIS A 199 3.81 15.98 4.65
CA HIS A 199 5.05 15.19 4.56
C HIS A 199 5.46 14.90 3.10
N GLY A 200 4.78 15.51 2.14
CA GLY A 200 5.04 15.35 0.71
C GLY A 200 6.41 15.92 0.31
N ARG A 201 7.30 14.99 -0.08
CA ARG A 201 8.44 15.13 -1.00
C ARG A 201 9.03 16.54 -1.01
N ALA A 202 10.16 16.73 -0.31
CA ALA A 202 11.00 17.90 -0.50
C ALA A 202 11.08 18.21 -2.01
N ASN A 203 10.51 19.35 -2.38
CA ASN A 203 10.52 19.85 -3.77
C ASN A 203 11.96 19.99 -4.26
#